data_AF-A0A1X7SDY8-F1
#
_entry.id   AF-A0A1X7SDY8-F1
#
_cell.length_a   1.000
_cell.length_b   1.000
_cell.length_c   1.000
_cell.angle_alpha   90.00
_cell.angle_beta   90.00
_cell.angle_gamma   90.00
#
_symmetry.space_group_name_H-M   'P 1'
#
loop_
_entity.id
_entity.type
_entity.pdbx_description
1 polymer ?
#
loop_
_entity_poly.entity_id
_entity_poly.type
_entity_poly.pdbx_seq_one_letter_code
_entity_poly.pdbx_strand_id
1 'polypeptide(L)'
;MATNCLIWSRPFCNLSVDNLADVLDLLQRYGFPETKWHQLGLRLGLKKNTLDAIENNHPHDVSRCMTECLSQWLGRADNVDSRGGANLDSLSNALRSMNETAVAEKLSESTIVVCNYNHCTFYHRTSCSY
;
A
#
# COMPACT_ATOMS: atom_id res chain seq x y z
N MET A 1 -26.97 -15.88 20.77
CA MET A 1 -25.77 -15.23 21.32
C MET A 1 -24.75 -15.16 20.21
N ALA A 2 -24.52 -13.96 19.68
CA ALA A 2 -23.61 -13.72 18.56
C ALA A 2 -22.18 -13.53 19.07
N THR A 3 -21.24 -14.36 18.62
CA THR A 3 -19.81 -14.03 18.57
C THR A 3 -19.23 -14.56 17.27
N ASN A 4 -19.32 -13.70 16.25
CA ASN A 4 -18.27 -13.42 15.25
C ASN A 4 -17.29 -14.56 14.90
N CYS A 5 -17.75 -15.56 14.14
CA CYS A 5 -16.89 -16.33 13.24
C CYS A 5 -16.84 -15.69 11.83
N LEU A 6 -16.56 -14.38 11.77
CA LEU A 6 -16.19 -13.68 10.54
C LEU A 6 -14.71 -13.26 10.59
N ILE A 7 -13.87 -14.11 11.18
CA ILE A 7 -12.45 -14.14 10.82
C ILE A 7 -12.37 -14.85 9.46
N TRP A 8 -12.94 -14.22 8.42
CA TRP A 8 -12.45 -14.46 7.07
C TRP A 8 -10.99 -14.08 7.16
N SER A 9 -10.12 -15.09 7.12
CA SER A 9 -8.67 -14.88 7.02
C SER A 9 -8.49 -13.90 5.88
N ARG A 10 -8.19 -12.64 6.22
CA ARG A 10 -8.01 -11.59 5.22
C ARG A 10 -7.02 -12.15 4.21
N PRO A 11 -7.38 -12.32 2.93
CA PRO A 11 -6.41 -12.75 1.95
C PRO A 11 -5.25 -11.76 2.06
N PHE A 12 -4.03 -12.27 2.28
CA PHE A 12 -2.84 -11.44 2.32
C PHE A 12 -2.72 -10.77 0.95
N CYS A 13 -3.20 -9.54 0.91
CA CYS A 13 -3.24 -8.71 -0.27
C CYS A 13 -1.84 -8.21 -0.57
N ASN A 14 -1.07 -9.03 -1.28
CA ASN A 14 0.25 -8.67 -1.75
C ASN A 14 0.09 -7.76 -2.95
N LEU A 15 0.66 -6.55 -2.86
CA LEU A 15 0.64 -5.57 -3.93
C LEU A 15 1.90 -5.73 -4.78
N SER A 16 1.73 -5.69 -6.10
CA SER A 16 2.83 -5.56 -7.05
C SER A 16 3.03 -4.10 -7.41
N VAL A 17 4.17 -3.78 -8.05
CA VAL A 17 4.42 -2.47 -8.67
C VAL A 17 3.32 -2.08 -9.66
N ASP A 18 2.66 -3.07 -10.28
CA ASP A 18 1.51 -2.86 -11.17
C ASP A 18 0.30 -2.19 -10.48
N ASN A 19 0.16 -2.36 -9.16
CA ASN A 19 -0.93 -1.76 -8.38
C ASN A 19 -0.61 -0.35 -7.88
N LEU A 20 0.53 0.23 -8.27
CA LEU A 20 0.93 1.58 -7.87
C LEU A 20 -0.15 2.62 -8.18
N ALA A 21 -0.71 2.56 -9.39
CA ALA A 21 -1.75 3.50 -9.82
C ALA A 21 -3.03 3.37 -8.98
N ASP A 22 -3.46 2.13 -8.68
CA ASP A 22 -4.65 1.88 -7.85
C ASP A 22 -4.45 2.40 -6.42
N VAL A 23 -3.29 2.12 -5.82
CA VAL A 23 -2.97 2.57 -4.46
C VAL A 23 -2.92 4.09 -4.37
N LEU A 24 -2.36 4.73 -5.40
CA LEU A 24 -2.26 6.19 -5.47
C LEU A 24 -3.63 6.84 -5.63
N ASP A 25 -4.47 6.33 -6.53
CA ASP A 25 -5.86 6.81 -6.70
C ASP A 25 -6.66 6.64 -5.41
N LEU A 26 -6.52 5.50 -4.72
CA LEU A 26 -7.18 5.27 -3.43
C LEU A 26 -6.75 6.28 -2.37
N LEU A 27 -5.45 6.52 -2.22
CA LEU A 27 -4.94 7.50 -1.26
C LEU A 27 -5.44 8.92 -1.57
N GLN A 28 -5.45 9.30 -2.85
CA GLN A 28 -5.99 10.58 -3.30
C GLN A 28 -7.50 10.68 -3.03
N ARG A 29 -8.25 9.63 -3.32
CA ARG A 29 -9.71 9.55 -3.12
C ARG A 29 -10.10 9.59 -1.65
N TYR A 30 -9.25 9.10 -0.76
CA TYR A 30 -9.45 9.22 0.69
C TYR A 30 -8.98 10.56 1.26
N GLY A 31 -8.37 11.42 0.45
CA GLY A 31 -7.89 12.72 0.87
C GLY A 31 -6.62 12.66 1.71
N PHE A 32 -5.78 11.63 1.52
CA PHE A 32 -4.50 11.57 2.19
C PHE A 32 -3.59 12.71 1.67
N PRO A 33 -3.03 13.55 2.56
CA PRO A 33 -2.17 14.64 2.14
C PRO A 33 -0.83 14.10 1.62
N GLU A 34 -0.56 14.31 0.33
CA GLU A 34 0.70 13.88 -0.30
C GLU A 34 1.92 14.45 0.42
N THR A 35 1.81 15.61 1.07
CA THR A 35 2.87 16.25 1.86
C THR A 35 3.41 15.38 3.00
N LYS A 36 2.65 14.38 3.46
CA LYS A 36 3.08 13.43 4.49
C LYS A 36 3.75 12.16 3.94
N TRP A 37 4.06 12.12 2.64
CA TRP A 37 4.71 10.96 1.98
C TRP A 37 6.00 10.52 2.69
N HIS A 38 6.82 11.47 3.15
CA HIS A 38 8.08 11.17 3.83
C HIS A 38 7.84 10.40 5.14
N GLN A 39 6.86 10.83 5.94
CA GLN A 39 6.50 10.14 7.17
C GLN A 39 5.87 8.76 6.89
N LEU A 40 5.05 8.67 5.83
CA LEU A 40 4.47 7.40 5.38
C LEU A 40 5.56 6.41 4.97
N GLY A 41 6.53 6.82 4.16
CA GLY A 41 7.65 5.99 3.71
C GLY A 41 8.45 5.39 4.86
N LEU A 42 8.75 6.19 5.89
CA LEU A 42 9.43 5.71 7.11
C LEU A 42 8.62 4.65 7.85
N ARG A 43 7.28 4.80 7.89
CA ARG A 43 6.37 3.82 8.51
C ARG A 43 6.22 2.56 7.67
N LEU A 44 6.35 2.66 6.35
CA LEU A 44 6.34 1.53 5.42
C LEU A 44 7.65 0.73 5.44
N GLY A 45 8.73 1.29 6.01
CA GLY A 45 10.00 0.60 6.19
C GLY A 45 11.09 1.04 5.20
N LEU A 46 10.83 2.09 4.43
CA LEU A 46 11.85 2.74 3.62
C LEU A 46 12.86 3.43 4.53
N LYS A 47 14.14 3.37 4.15
CA LYS A 47 15.19 4.09 4.88
C LYS A 47 15.09 5.58 4.58
N LYS A 48 15.48 6.38 5.57
CA LYS A 48 15.60 7.84 5.40
C LYS A 48 16.46 8.19 4.18
N ASN A 49 17.59 7.50 3.97
CA ASN A 49 18.47 7.74 2.82
C ASN A 49 17.74 7.62 1.48
N THR A 50 16.82 6.66 1.36
CA THR A 50 16.03 6.44 0.14
C THR A 50 15.02 7.57 -0.06
N LEU A 51 14.37 8.02 1.02
CA LEU A 51 13.44 9.15 0.98
C LEU A 51 14.15 10.47 0.66
N ASP A 52 15.30 10.74 1.29
CA ASP A 52 16.13 11.92 1.01
C ASP A 52 16.61 11.91 -0.46
N ALA A 53 16.91 10.73 -1.03
CA ALA A 53 17.28 10.61 -2.45
C ALA A 53 16.09 10.94 -3.38
N ILE A 54 14.88 10.49 -3.05
CA ILE A 54 13.66 10.82 -3.79
C ILE A 54 13.39 12.33 -3.75
N GLU A 55 13.49 12.94 -2.56
CA GLU A 55 13.30 14.38 -2.39
C GLU A 55 14.32 15.20 -3.19
N ASN A 56 15.58 14.77 -3.21
CA ASN A 56 16.64 15.44 -3.98
C ASN A 56 16.47 15.27 -5.50
N ASN A 57 15.87 14.17 -5.96
CA ASN A 57 15.60 13.95 -7.38
C ASN A 57 14.42 14.78 -7.90
N HIS A 58 13.44 15.05 -7.03
CA HIS A 58 12.21 15.77 -7.36
C HIS A 58 11.91 16.91 -6.38
N PRO A 59 12.82 17.90 -6.25
CA PRO A 59 12.58 19.02 -5.37
C PRO A 59 11.37 19.81 -5.89
N HIS A 60 10.37 20.00 -5.04
CA HIS A 60 9.07 20.67 -5.29
C HIS A 60 7.95 19.82 -5.91
N ASP A 61 8.21 18.60 -6.38
CA ASP A 61 7.19 17.72 -6.95
C ASP A 61 6.74 16.65 -5.93
N VAL A 62 5.95 17.08 -4.94
CA VAL A 62 5.45 16.20 -3.85
C VAL A 62 4.70 14.98 -4.38
N SER A 63 3.89 15.15 -5.43
CA SER A 63 3.15 14.05 -6.05
C SER A 63 4.07 13.00 -6.69
N ARG A 64 5.17 13.43 -7.33
CA ARG A 64 6.19 12.49 -7.82
C ARG A 64 6.93 11.82 -6.68
N CYS A 65 7.29 12.56 -5.63
CA CYS A 65 7.94 11.97 -4.46
C CYS A 65 7.06 10.89 -3.81
N MET A 66 5.74 11.12 -3.72
CA MET A 66 4.80 10.12 -3.23
C MET A 66 4.72 8.90 -4.16
N THR A 67 4.64 9.12 -5.47
CA THR A 67 4.63 8.04 -6.46
C THR A 67 5.89 7.18 -6.37
N GLU A 68 7.07 7.80 -6.32
CA GLU A 68 8.34 7.10 -6.23
C GLU A 68 8.50 6.40 -4.87
N CYS A 69 8.06 7.02 -3.78
CA CYS A 69 8.03 6.40 -2.46
C CYS A 69 7.19 5.11 -2.47
N LEU A 70 5.99 5.15 -3.06
CA LEU A 70 5.15 3.97 -3.17
C LEU A 70 5.75 2.94 -4.13
N SER A 71 6.38 3.37 -5.23
CA SER A 71 7.09 2.50 -6.18
C SER A 71 8.21 1.72 -5.49
N GLN A 72 9.07 2.39 -4.71
CA GLN A 72 10.14 1.77 -3.93
C GLN A 72 9.58 0.81 -2.87
N TRP A 73 8.47 1.18 -2.22
CA TRP A 73 7.80 0.31 -1.26
C TRP A 73 7.24 -0.96 -1.93
N LEU A 74 6.54 -0.83 -3.06
CA LEU A 74 5.99 -1.95 -3.83
C LEU A 74 7.08 -2.85 -4.42
N GLY A 75 8.20 -2.25 -4.82
CA GLY A 75 9.42 -2.95 -5.22
C GLY A 75 10.15 -3.65 -4.05
N ARG A 76 9.61 -3.57 -2.82
CA ARG A 76 10.19 -4.11 -1.59
C ARG A 76 11.61 -3.61 -1.35
N ALA A 77 11.88 -2.35 -1.67
CA ALA A 77 13.17 -1.74 -1.42
C ALA A 77 13.48 -1.73 0.09
N ASP A 78 14.76 -1.86 0.44
CA ASP A 78 15.25 -1.78 1.82
C ASP A 78 14.67 -2.83 2.78
N ASN A 79 13.95 -2.38 3.82
CA ASN A 79 13.52 -3.18 4.97
C ASN A 79 12.00 -3.42 4.96
N VAL A 80 11.38 -3.28 3.79
CA VAL A 80 9.92 -3.45 3.62
C VAL A 80 9.49 -4.86 4.01
N ASP A 81 10.26 -5.88 3.66
CA ASP A 81 10.00 -7.26 4.08
C ASP A 81 10.03 -7.43 5.61
N SER A 82 10.89 -6.68 6.31
CA SER A 82 10.94 -6.70 7.79
C SER A 82 9.71 -6.04 8.44
N ARG A 83 8.96 -5.22 7.70
CA ARG A 83 7.73 -4.57 8.18
C ARG A 83 6.44 -5.28 7.77
N GLY A 84 6.55 -6.44 7.13
CA GLY A 84 5.40 -7.22 6.65
C GLY A 84 5.26 -7.24 5.14
N GLY A 85 6.14 -6.57 4.40
CA GLY A 85 6.16 -6.56 2.94
C GLY A 85 5.30 -5.47 2.29
N ALA A 86 5.28 -5.48 0.96
CA ALA A 86 4.42 -4.62 0.14
C ALA A 86 2.97 -5.13 0.15
N ASN A 87 2.26 -4.95 1.27
CA ASN A 87 0.86 -5.34 1.40
C ASN A 87 -0.02 -4.24 1.98
N LEU A 88 -1.32 -4.34 1.69
CA LEU A 88 -2.30 -3.35 2.15
C LEU A 88 -2.44 -3.31 3.67
N ASP A 89 -2.19 -4.41 4.37
CA ASP A 89 -2.16 -4.42 5.83
C ASP A 89 -1.01 -3.58 6.39
N SER A 90 0.19 -3.62 5.79
CA SER A 90 1.32 -2.75 6.16
C SER A 90 1.01 -1.28 5.89
N LEU A 91 0.33 -0.98 4.78
CA LEU A 91 -0.12 0.37 4.47
C LEU A 91 -1.18 0.87 5.47
N SER A 92 -2.19 0.05 5.76
CA SER A 92 -3.23 0.35 6.75
C SER A 92 -2.64 0.54 8.15
N ASN A 93 -1.68 -0.30 8.55
CA ASN A 93 -0.96 -0.14 9.80
C ASN A 93 -0.12 1.14 9.84
N ALA A 94 0.57 1.48 8.75
CA ALA A 94 1.32 2.73 8.64
C ALA A 94 0.39 3.96 8.80
N LEU A 95 -0.77 3.95 8.13
CA LEU A 95 -1.78 5.00 8.22
C LEU A 95 -2.37 5.13 9.63
N ARG A 96 -2.75 4.02 10.27
CA ARG A 96 -3.18 4.01 11.69
C ARG A 96 -2.11 4.60 12.59
N SER A 97 -0.85 4.26 12.32
CA SER A 97 0.29 4.76 13.07
C SER A 97 0.57 6.26 12.84
N MET A 98 0.03 6.85 11.78
CA MET A 98 0.05 8.29 11.49
C MET A 98 -1.19 9.03 12.02
N ASN A 99 -2.05 8.34 12.78
CA ASN A 99 -3.35 8.85 13.25
C ASN A 99 -4.37 9.08 12.13
N GLU A 100 -4.12 8.52 10.94
CA GLU A 100 -5.03 8.56 9.78
C GLU A 100 -5.95 7.32 9.80
N THR A 101 -6.61 7.06 10.93
CA THR A 101 -7.45 5.87 11.13
C THR A 101 -8.62 5.84 10.15
N ALA A 102 -9.22 6.99 9.83
CA ALA A 102 -10.31 7.08 8.87
C ALA A 102 -9.89 6.68 7.44
N VAL A 103 -8.67 7.03 7.02
CA VAL A 103 -8.10 6.60 5.74
C VAL A 103 -7.81 5.10 5.77
N ALA A 104 -7.25 4.61 6.88
CA ALA A 104 -6.92 3.20 7.05
C ALA A 104 -8.16 2.28 7.04
N GLU A 105 -9.26 2.71 7.64
CA GLU A 105 -10.54 1.99 7.63
C GLU A 105 -11.12 1.92 6.22
N LYS A 106 -11.22 3.06 5.52
CA LYS A 106 -11.71 3.12 4.14
C LYS A 106 -10.84 2.29 3.19
N LEU A 107 -9.52 2.36 3.35
CA LEU A 107 -8.57 1.56 2.59
C LEU A 107 -8.82 0.08 2.81
N SER A 108 -9.12 -0.34 4.04
CA SER A 108 -9.38 -1.74 4.34
C SER A 108 -10.66 -2.28 3.70
N GLU A 109 -11.67 -1.42 3.47
CA GLU A 109 -12.88 -1.78 2.73
C GLU A 109 -12.60 -1.92 1.23
N SER A 110 -11.82 -1.01 0.63
CA SER A 110 -11.49 -1.08 -0.81
C SER A 110 -10.42 -2.12 -1.14
N THR A 111 -9.63 -2.52 -0.16
CA THR A 111 -8.69 -3.66 -0.24
C THR A 111 -9.41 -4.93 -0.71
N ILE A 112 -10.64 -5.16 -0.23
CA ILE A 112 -11.46 -6.31 -0.65
C ILE A 112 -11.69 -6.28 -2.17
N VAL A 113 -11.83 -5.09 -2.77
CA VAL A 113 -12.08 -4.94 -4.20
C VAL A 113 -10.81 -5.17 -5.03
N VAL A 114 -9.70 -4.53 -4.66
CA VAL A 114 -8.42 -4.63 -5.40
C VAL A 114 -7.90 -6.08 -5.40
N CYS A 115 -7.97 -6.75 -4.26
CA CYS A 115 -7.49 -8.13 -4.16
C CYS A 115 -8.41 -9.14 -4.83
N ASN A 116 -9.71 -8.88 -4.90
CA ASN A 116 -10.66 -9.75 -5.58
C ASN A 116 -10.55 -9.60 -7.11
N TYR A 117 -10.22 -8.41 -7.63
CA TYR A 117 -9.83 -8.23 -9.03
C TYR A 117 -8.58 -9.05 -9.38
N ASN A 118 -7.53 -8.96 -8.55
CA ASN A 118 -6.30 -9.72 -8.78
C ASN A 118 -6.49 -11.25 -8.59
N HIS A 119 -7.33 -11.68 -7.64
CA HIS A 119 -7.66 -13.09 -7.44
C HIS A 119 -8.39 -13.69 -8.66
N CYS A 120 -9.31 -12.94 -9.30
CA CYS A 120 -9.97 -13.35 -10.53
C CYS A 120 -8.99 -13.44 -11.72
N THR A 121 -8.01 -12.54 -11.84
CA THR A 121 -6.99 -12.65 -12.90
C THR A 121 -6.07 -13.85 -12.73
N PHE A 122 -5.75 -14.26 -11.49
CA PHE A 122 -4.88 -15.41 -11.23
C PHE A 122 -5.58 -16.73 -11.51
N TYR A 123 -6.84 -16.90 -11.07
CA TYR A 123 -7.61 -18.13 -11.31
C TYR A 123 -7.95 -18.37 -12.80
N HIS A 124 -8.13 -17.31 -13.59
CA HIS A 124 -8.35 -17.47 -15.02
C HIS A 124 -7.04 -17.79 -15.78
N ARG A 125 -5.87 -17.43 -15.25
CA ARG A 125 -4.58 -17.69 -15.94
C ARG A 125 -4.01 -19.08 -15.66
N THR A 126 -4.27 -19.66 -14.49
CA THR A 126 -3.83 -21.03 -14.16
C THR A 126 -4.71 -22.13 -14.76
N SER A 127 -5.91 -21.80 -15.26
CA SER A 127 -6.80 -22.76 -15.92
C SER A 127 -6.53 -22.94 -17.43
N CYS A 128 -5.51 -22.28 -17.99
CA CYS A 128 -5.12 -22.42 -19.40
C CYS A 128 -3.70 -23.00 -19.58
N SER A 129 -3.25 -23.87 -18.68
CA SER A 129 -2.05 -24.70 -18.92
C SER A 129 -2.47 -26.16 -19.00
N TYR A 130 -2.60 -26.62 -20.25
CA TYR A 130 -2.59 -27.99 -20.81
C TYR A 130 -2.92 -29.18 -19.91
#